data_AF-A0A6C0CHN4-F1
#
_entry.id   AF-A0A6C0CHN4-F1
#
_cell.length_a   1.000
_cell.length_b   1.000
_cell.length_c   1.000
_cell.angle_alpha   90.00
_cell.angle_beta   90.00
_cell.angle_gamma   90.00
#
_symmetry.space_group_name_H-M   'P 1'
#
loop_
_entity.id
_entity.type
_entity.pdbx_description
1 polymer ?
#
loop_
_entity_poly.entity_id
_entity_poly.type
_entity_poly.pdbx_seq_one_letter_code
_entity_poly.pdbx_strand_id
1 'polypeptide(L)'
;MSEKEFIKDGLDNEKIVEIIKDIRKEIDIDASDSNIDKIKAKHNFFATRYPALFDLSTRKEEFSWENLNYFLNMRNDVINDKLTAEKASVIVGEEWFKKYVKVDDKPMQDPIKFERRTKSKK
;
A
#
# COMPACT_ATOMS: atom_id res chain seq x y z
N MET A 1 -18.66 -17.82 -13.01
CA MET A 1 -17.22 -17.64 -12.73
C MET A 1 -17.00 -16.16 -12.40
N SER A 2 -17.06 -15.74 -11.12
CA SER A 2 -16.56 -14.40 -10.74
C SER A 2 -16.44 -14.20 -9.22
N GLU A 3 -15.90 -15.17 -8.49
CA GLU A 3 -15.11 -14.81 -7.29
C GLU A 3 -13.76 -14.37 -7.83
N LYS A 4 -13.63 -13.05 -7.96
CA LYS A 4 -12.51 -12.33 -8.56
C LYS A 4 -11.17 -12.97 -8.17
N GLU A 5 -10.35 -13.29 -9.18
CA GLU A 5 -9.03 -13.92 -9.04
C GLU A 5 -8.09 -13.24 -8.02
N PHE A 6 -8.36 -11.99 -7.66
CA PHE A 6 -7.68 -11.26 -6.58
C PHE A 6 -7.75 -11.89 -5.18
N ILE A 7 -8.78 -12.69 -4.87
CA ILE A 7 -8.91 -13.40 -3.58
C ILE A 7 -8.30 -14.80 -3.67
N LYS A 8 -8.22 -15.38 -4.87
CA LYS A 8 -7.74 -16.76 -5.06
C LYS A 8 -6.24 -16.93 -4.78
N ASP A 9 -5.47 -15.84 -4.91
CA ASP A 9 -4.01 -15.79 -4.77
C ASP A 9 -3.53 -14.86 -3.63
N GLY A 10 -4.42 -14.45 -2.73
CA GLY A 10 -4.14 -13.45 -1.70
C GLY A 10 -4.95 -13.63 -0.42
N LEU A 11 -4.62 -12.84 0.60
CA LEU A 11 -5.36 -12.83 1.86
C LEU A 11 -6.56 -11.90 1.78
N ASP A 12 -7.67 -12.29 2.40
CA ASP A 12 -8.80 -11.40 2.66
C ASP A 12 -8.43 -10.28 3.65
N ASN A 13 -9.25 -9.24 3.71
CA ASN A 13 -8.98 -8.08 4.55
C ASN A 13 -8.90 -8.44 6.05
N GLU A 14 -9.72 -9.39 6.49
CA GLU A 14 -9.76 -9.82 7.89
C GLU A 14 -8.44 -10.49 8.28
N LYS A 15 -7.96 -11.45 7.47
CA LYS A 15 -6.66 -12.10 7.68
C LYS A 15 -5.49 -11.13 7.62
N ILE A 16 -5.52 -10.15 6.70
CA ILE A 16 -4.49 -9.10 6.65
C ILE A 16 -4.43 -8.33 7.97
N VAL A 17 -5.59 -7.92 8.50
CA VAL A 17 -5.67 -7.21 9.78
C VAL A 17 -5.20 -8.08 10.94
N GLU A 18 -5.57 -9.36 10.98
CA GLU A 18 -5.13 -10.29 12.02
C GLU A 18 -3.62 -10.47 12.03
N ILE A 19 -3.00 -10.68 10.87
CA ILE A 19 -1.54 -10.81 10.76
C ILE A 19 -0.84 -9.51 11.18
N ILE A 20 -1.34 -8.34 10.74
CA ILE A 20 -0.75 -7.05 11.15
C ILE A 20 -0.89 -6.85 12.66
N LYS A 21 -2.01 -7.24 13.28
CA LYS A 21 -2.17 -7.20 14.74
C LYS A 21 -1.16 -8.10 15.44
N ASP A 22 -0.90 -9.30 14.93
CA ASP A 22 0.08 -10.22 15.49
C ASP A 22 1.51 -9.65 15.40
N ILE A 23 1.89 -9.17 14.21
CA ILE A 23 3.18 -8.50 13.98
C ILE A 23 3.35 -7.32 14.93
N ARG A 24 2.34 -6.45 15.04
CA ARG A 24 2.41 -5.26 15.91
C ARG A 24 2.56 -5.63 17.38
N LYS A 25 1.90 -6.68 17.86
CA LYS A 25 2.09 -7.17 19.24
C LYS A 25 3.54 -7.59 19.49
N GLU A 26 4.15 -8.29 18.54
CA GLU A 26 5.55 -8.71 18.67
C GLU A 26 6.53 -7.53 18.58
N ILE A 27 6.29 -6.59 17.67
CA ILE A 27 7.10 -5.37 17.49
C ILE A 27 6.96 -4.40 18.68
N ASP A 28 5.78 -4.34 19.29
CA ASP A 28 5.53 -3.55 20.49
C ASP A 28 6.41 -4.01 21.66
N ILE A 29 6.69 -5.32 21.74
CA ILE A 29 7.57 -5.94 22.72
C ILE A 29 9.05 -5.76 22.33
N ASP A 30 9.43 -6.13 21.11
CA ASP A 30 10.81 -6.05 20.63
C ASP A 30 10.85 -5.66 19.15
N ALA A 31 11.41 -4.48 18.86
CA ALA A 31 11.55 -3.95 17.50
C ALA A 31 12.97 -4.15 16.93
N SER A 32 13.78 -5.04 17.51
CA SER A 32 15.11 -5.37 17.00
C SER A 32 15.05 -6.05 15.63
N ASP A 33 16.08 -5.84 14.81
CA ASP A 33 16.19 -6.46 13.48
C ASP A 33 16.10 -8.00 13.56
N SER A 34 16.68 -8.60 14.61
CA SER A 34 16.60 -10.04 14.83
C SER A 34 15.17 -10.52 15.07
N ASN A 35 14.34 -9.74 15.75
CA ASN A 35 12.93 -10.07 15.93
C ASN A 35 12.15 -9.86 14.63
N ILE A 36 12.43 -8.79 13.90
CA ILE A 36 11.81 -8.52 12.58
C ILE A 36 12.07 -9.69 11.62
N ASP A 37 13.30 -10.23 11.57
CA ASP A 37 13.61 -11.39 10.73
C ASP A 37 12.86 -12.66 11.15
N LYS A 38 12.67 -12.87 12.47
CA LYS A 38 11.85 -14.00 12.98
C LYS A 38 10.38 -13.84 12.59
N ILE A 39 9.83 -12.64 12.76
CA ILE A 39 8.46 -12.32 12.37
C ILE A 39 8.30 -12.49 10.85
N LYS A 40 9.28 -12.05 10.07
CA LYS A 40 9.31 -12.23 8.62
C LYS A 40 9.30 -13.69 8.23
N ALA A 41 10.08 -14.53 8.90
CA ALA A 41 10.09 -15.97 8.68
C ALA A 41 8.75 -16.62 9.08
N LYS A 42 8.17 -16.23 10.23
CA LYS A 42 6.88 -16.71 10.73
C LYS A 42 5.73 -16.35 9.79
N HIS A 43 5.74 -15.13 9.25
CA HIS A 43 4.73 -14.61 8.33
C HIS A 43 5.28 -14.48 6.89
N ASN A 44 6.08 -15.45 6.44
CA ASN A 44 6.80 -15.37 5.17
C ASN A 44 5.89 -15.14 3.96
N PHE A 45 4.72 -15.79 3.93
CA PHE A 45 3.73 -15.57 2.87
C PHE A 45 3.27 -14.11 2.83
N PHE A 46 2.96 -13.53 3.99
CA PHE A 46 2.53 -12.14 4.11
C PHE A 46 3.65 -11.16 3.73
N ALA A 47 4.87 -11.38 4.24
CA ALA A 47 6.01 -10.53 3.93
C ALA A 47 6.40 -10.57 2.44
N THR A 48 6.25 -11.73 1.79
CA THR A 48 6.53 -11.89 0.36
C THR A 48 5.45 -11.27 -0.51
N ARG A 49 4.18 -11.46 -0.14
CA ARG A 49 3.04 -11.02 -0.96
C ARG A 49 2.69 -9.55 -0.75
N TYR A 50 2.89 -9.05 0.46
CA TYR A 50 2.57 -7.69 0.88
C TYR A 50 3.78 -7.00 1.54
N PRO A 51 4.91 -6.86 0.83
CA PRO A 51 6.15 -6.35 1.41
C PRO A 51 5.99 -4.94 1.99
N ALA A 52 5.21 -4.07 1.35
CA ALA A 52 4.94 -2.72 1.84
C ALA A 52 4.11 -2.71 3.13
N LEU A 53 3.13 -3.61 3.27
CA LEU A 53 2.34 -3.70 4.50
C LEU A 53 3.17 -4.30 5.64
N PHE A 54 4.03 -5.27 5.33
CA PHE A 54 4.97 -5.81 6.30
C PHE A 54 5.92 -4.71 6.80
N ASP A 55 6.59 -3.99 5.90
CA ASP A 55 7.48 -2.88 6.26
C ASP A 55 6.79 -1.76 7.05
N LEU A 56 5.54 -1.44 6.69
CA LEU A 56 4.74 -0.49 7.47
C LEU A 56 4.45 -1.03 8.89
N SER A 57 4.11 -2.32 9.01
CA SER A 57 3.76 -2.93 10.30
C SER A 57 4.95 -3.05 11.27
N THR A 58 6.17 -3.12 10.77
CA THR A 58 7.40 -3.19 11.58
C THR A 58 7.93 -1.81 12.00
N ARG A 59 7.58 -0.74 11.30
CA ARG A 59 7.94 0.65 11.64
C ARG A 59 7.06 1.19 12.77
N LYS A 60 7.62 1.29 13.98
CA LYS A 60 6.88 1.67 15.19
C LYS A 60 6.22 3.06 15.09
N GLU A 61 6.97 4.04 14.59
CA GLU A 61 6.59 5.46 14.61
C GLU A 61 5.69 5.89 13.43
N GLU A 62 5.70 5.16 12.31
CA GLU A 62 5.00 5.53 11.08
C GLU A 62 3.67 4.77 10.87
N PHE A 63 3.40 3.75 11.69
CA PHE A 63 2.21 2.92 11.53
C PHE A 63 0.94 3.61 12.05
N SER A 64 -0.07 3.73 11.19
CA SER A 64 -1.40 4.25 11.54
C SER A 64 -2.51 3.26 11.15
N TRP A 65 -3.29 2.85 12.15
CA TRP A 65 -4.48 2.02 11.96
C TRP A 65 -5.54 2.69 11.09
N GLU A 66 -5.66 4.02 11.16
CA GLU A 66 -6.61 4.78 10.35
C GLU A 66 -6.26 4.69 8.86
N ASN A 67 -4.98 4.90 8.54
CA ASN A 67 -4.50 4.78 7.15
C ASN A 67 -4.69 3.35 6.63
N LEU A 68 -4.37 2.35 7.46
CA LEU A 68 -4.56 0.93 7.09
C LEU A 68 -6.04 0.63 6.79
N ASN A 69 -6.95 1.02 7.68
CA ASN A 69 -8.38 0.79 7.50
C ASN A 69 -8.92 1.51 6.25
N TYR A 70 -8.43 2.72 5.97
CA TYR A 70 -8.77 3.45 4.75
C TYR A 70 -8.40 2.65 3.48
N PHE A 71 -7.17 2.13 3.41
CA PHE A 71 -6.74 1.31 2.26
C PHE A 71 -7.52 0.01 2.12
N LEU A 72 -7.85 -0.65 3.25
CA LEU A 72 -8.63 -1.88 3.25
C LEU A 72 -10.08 -1.62 2.81
N ASN A 73 -10.68 -0.51 3.21
CA ASN A 73 -12.02 -0.10 2.76
C ASN A 73 -12.04 0.17 1.26
N MET A 74 -11.03 0.87 0.72
CA MET A 74 -10.92 1.05 -0.72
C MET A 74 -10.73 -0.28 -1.47
N ARG A 75 -9.94 -1.20 -0.91
CA ARG A 75 -9.83 -2.55 -1.48
C ARG A 75 -11.19 -3.23 -1.51
N ASN A 76 -12.01 -3.12 -0.46
CA ASN A 76 -13.37 -3.64 -0.45
C ASN A 76 -14.24 -3.00 -1.54
N ASP A 77 -14.12 -1.70 -1.79
CA ASP A 77 -14.89 -1.03 -2.84
C ASP A 77 -14.48 -1.48 -4.24
N VAL A 78 -13.19 -1.77 -4.46
CA VAL A 78 -12.70 -2.37 -5.71
C VAL A 78 -13.17 -3.82 -5.87
N ILE A 79 -13.17 -4.60 -4.78
CA ILE A 79 -13.68 -5.98 -4.78
C ILE A 79 -15.20 -6.00 -5.03
N ASN A 80 -15.94 -4.99 -4.61
CA ASN A 80 -17.39 -4.89 -4.83
C ASN A 80 -17.79 -4.24 -6.16
N ASP A 81 -16.84 -4.00 -7.08
CA ASP A 81 -17.07 -3.30 -8.37
C ASP A 81 -17.64 -1.87 -8.22
N LYS A 82 -17.58 -1.29 -7.02
CA LYS A 82 -18.01 0.09 -6.79
C LYS A 82 -17.00 1.09 -7.35
N LEU A 83 -15.73 0.72 -7.34
CA LEU A 83 -14.60 1.52 -7.81
C LEU A 83 -13.67 0.66 -8.67
N THR A 84 -13.10 1.24 -9.73
CA THR A 84 -12.02 0.59 -10.47
C THR A 84 -10.70 0.82 -9.76
N ALA A 85 -9.76 -0.12 -9.89
CA ALA A 85 -8.43 -0.01 -9.28
C ALA A 85 -7.70 1.29 -9.69
N GLU A 86 -7.85 1.70 -10.96
CA GLU A 86 -7.26 2.95 -11.46
C GLU A 86 -7.83 4.18 -10.77
N LYS A 87 -9.17 4.26 -10.62
CA LYS A 87 -9.81 5.39 -9.93
C LYS A 87 -9.44 5.43 -8.46
N ALA A 88 -9.38 4.26 -7.81
CA ALA A 88 -8.91 4.12 -6.45
C ALA A 88 -7.48 4.68 -6.29
N SER A 89 -6.55 4.30 -7.15
CA SER A 89 -5.17 4.79 -7.11
C SER A 89 -5.07 6.31 -7.30
N VAL A 90 -5.88 6.91 -8.18
CA VAL A 90 -5.91 8.37 -8.38
C VAL A 90 -6.39 9.09 -7.12
N ILE A 91 -7.49 8.64 -6.51
CA ILE A 91 -8.06 9.25 -5.31
C ILE A 91 -7.05 9.23 -4.16
N VAL A 92 -6.43 8.07 -3.90
CA VAL A 92 -5.36 7.95 -2.89
C VAL A 92 -4.21 8.89 -3.20
N GLY A 93 -3.74 8.90 -4.45
CA GLY A 93 -2.64 9.77 -4.86
C GLY A 93 -2.95 11.24 -4.58
N GLU A 94 -4.13 11.71 -4.96
CA GLU A 94 -4.56 13.09 -4.75
C GLU A 94 -4.74 13.45 -3.27
N GLU A 95 -5.36 12.58 -2.47
CA GLU A 95 -5.57 12.84 -1.04
C GLU A 95 -4.25 12.86 -0.26
N TRP A 96 -3.35 11.93 -0.56
CA TRP A 96 -2.03 11.89 0.06
C TRP A 96 -1.15 13.04 -0.42
N PHE A 97 -1.21 13.40 -1.70
CA PHE A 97 -0.52 14.59 -2.20
C PHE A 97 -0.99 15.85 -1.46
N LYS A 98 -2.30 16.08 -1.33
CA LYS A 98 -2.83 17.22 -0.58
C LYS A 98 -2.44 17.22 0.89
N LYS A 99 -2.36 16.04 1.52
CA LYS A 99 -2.06 15.90 2.95
C LYS A 99 -0.59 16.18 3.28
N TYR A 100 0.34 15.76 2.42
CA TYR A 100 1.79 15.85 2.68
C TYR A 100 2.49 16.95 1.90
N VAL A 101 1.95 17.35 0.75
CA VAL A 101 2.43 18.50 0.00
C VAL A 101 1.67 19.72 0.49
N LYS A 102 2.27 20.44 1.44
CA LYS A 102 1.91 21.84 1.65
C LYS A 102 2.32 22.59 0.39
N VAL A 103 1.34 22.97 -0.42
CA VAL A 103 1.54 23.84 -1.57
C VAL A 103 1.84 25.24 -1.03
N ASP A 104 3.02 25.44 -0.45
CA ASP A 104 3.60 26.77 -0.37
C ASP A 104 3.90 27.17 -1.82
N ASP A 105 3.02 28.01 -2.37
CA ASP A 105 3.09 28.78 -3.62
C ASP A 105 4.38 28.61 -4.45
N LYS A 106 4.59 27.41 -5.02
CA LYS A 106 5.54 27.23 -6.11
C LYS A 106 4.73 27.01 -7.36
N PRO A 107 4.91 27.88 -8.39
CA PRO A 107 4.15 27.77 -9.62
C PRO A 107 4.34 26.37 -10.20
N MET A 108 3.24 25.73 -10.58
CA MET A 108 3.25 24.47 -11.31
C MET A 108 4.26 24.60 -12.45
N GLN A 109 5.38 23.87 -12.35
CA GLN A 109 6.23 23.71 -13.52
C GLN A 109 5.42 22.88 -14.52
N ASP A 110 5.27 23.44 -15.73
CA ASP A 110 4.58 22.79 -16.83
C ASP A 110 5.03 21.33 -16.96
N PRO A 111 4.11 20.38 -17.21
CA PRO A 111 4.47 18.99 -17.39
C PRO A 111 5.57 18.88 -18.45
N ILE A 112 6.67 18.21 -18.10
CA ILE A 112 7.79 17.96 -18.99
C ILE A 112 7.23 17.26 -20.23
N LYS A 113 7.16 17.98 -21.35
CA LYS A 113 6.74 17.41 -22.64
C LYS A 113 7.80 16.39 -23.04
N PHE A 114 7.50 15.11 -22.84
CA PHE A 114 8.25 14.02 -23.45
C PHE A 114 8.00 14.07 -24.96
N GLU A 115 8.84 14.81 -25.69
CA GLU A 115 8.88 14.71 -27.14
C GLU A 115 9.34 13.30 -27.51
N ARG A 116 8.45 12.51 -28.12
CA ARG A 116 8.83 11.24 -28.74
C ARG A 116 9.88 11.55 -29.79
N ARG A 117 11.12 11.08 -29.59
CA ARG A 117 12.14 11.05 -30.64
C ARG A 117 11.59 10.26 -31.82
N THR A 118 11.12 10.96 -32.84
CA THR A 118 10.87 10.38 -34.16
C THR A 118 12.21 9.95 -34.71
N LYS A 119 12.47 8.64 -34.78
CA LYS A 119 13.63 8.10 -35.50
C LYS A 119 13.50 8.51 -36.97
N SER A 120 14.29 9.48 -37.39
CA SER A 120 14.43 9.85 -38.79
C SER A 120 15.05 8.68 -39.54
N LYS A 121 14.30 8.11 -40.49
CA LYS A 121 14.85 7.21 -41.52
C LYS A 121 15.85 7.99 -42.36
N LYS A 122 17.07 7.47 -42.48
CA LYS A 122 17.88 7.65 -43.68
C LYS A 122 18.75 6.41 -43.88
#